data_AF-A0A1B3LMR6-F1
#
_entry.id   AF-A0A1B3LMR6-F1
#
_cell.length_a   1.000
_cell.length_b   1.000
_cell.length_c   1.000
_cell.angle_alpha   90.00
_cell.angle_beta   90.00
_cell.angle_gamma   90.00
#
_symmetry.space_group_name_H-M   'P 1'
#
loop_
_entity.id
_entity.type
_entity.pdbx_description
1 polymer ?
#
loop_
_entity_poly.entity_id
_entity_poly.type
_entity_poly.pdbx_seq_one_letter_code
_entity_poly.pdbx_strand_id
1 'polypeptide(L)' 'MPKTRAPYPAEFRQQIIELAQAGRHPAELSSEFGPTSQTIINWVAQAARDAGKPLPGKGGAE' A
#
# COMPACT_ATOMS: atom_id res chain seq x y z
N MET A 1 -19.24 -9.03 -11.51
CA MET A 1 -18.41 -7.93 -12.06
C MET A 1 -17.46 -7.48 -10.96
N PRO A 2 -16.19 -7.90 -10.92
CA PRO A 2 -15.26 -7.32 -9.96
C PRO A 2 -14.98 -5.90 -10.45
N LYS A 3 -15.53 -4.92 -9.72
CA LYS A 3 -15.22 -3.51 -9.93
C LYS A 3 -13.72 -3.35 -9.68
N THR A 4 -12.93 -3.40 -10.74
CA THR A 4 -11.54 -2.95 -10.79
C THR A 4 -11.55 -1.47 -10.46
N ARG A 5 -11.64 -1.16 -9.17
CA ARG A 5 -11.21 0.14 -8.65
C ARG A 5 -9.79 0.29 -9.16
N ALA A 6 -9.59 1.28 -10.03
CA ALA A 6 -8.29 1.57 -10.64
C ALA A 6 -7.21 1.35 -9.58
N PRO A 7 -6.32 0.36 -9.75
CA PRO A 7 -5.37 0.03 -8.72
C PRO A 7 -4.53 1.27 -8.52
N TYR A 8 -4.53 1.85 -7.31
CA TYR A 8 -3.53 2.85 -6.95
C TYR A 8 -2.19 2.33 -7.48
N PRO A 9 -1.45 3.11 -8.29
CA PRO A 9 -0.26 2.62 -8.94
C PRO A 9 0.69 2.06 -7.88
N ALA A 10 1.37 0.96 -8.20
CA ALA A 10 2.24 0.28 -7.25
C ALA A 10 3.28 1.24 -6.66
N GLU A 11 3.80 2.16 -7.48
CA GLU A 11 4.72 3.23 -7.08
C GLU A 11 4.13 4.16 -6.01
N PHE A 12 2.86 4.55 -6.16
CA PHE A 12 2.18 5.39 -5.17
C PHE A 12 2.00 4.65 -3.85
N ARG A 13 1.61 3.37 -3.89
CA ARG A 13 1.51 2.56 -2.67
C ARG A 13 2.86 2.42 -1.99
N GLN A 14 3.92 2.15 -2.75
CA GLN A 14 5.29 2.01 -2.24
C GLN A 14 5.78 3.29 -1.58
N GLN A 15 5.56 4.46 -2.20
CA GLN A 15 5.91 5.76 -1.61
C GLN A 15 5.21 5.96 -0.24
N ILE A 16 3.91 5.67 -0.17
CA ILE A 16 3.13 5.82 1.07
C ILE A 16 3.61 4.84 2.16
N ILE A 17 3.91 3.60 1.77
CA ILE A 17 4.43 2.57 2.67
C ILE A 17 5.80 2.97 3.21
N GLU A 18 6.70 3.47 2.34
CA GLU A 18 8.04 3.90 2.72
C GLU A 18 7.99 5.06 3.72
N LEU A 19 7.12 6.05 3.46
CA LEU A 19 6.89 7.15 4.40
C LEU A 19 6.35 6.65 5.75
N ALA A 20 5.39 5.73 5.73
CA ALA A 20 4.81 5.16 6.94
C ALA A 20 5.83 4.31 7.72
N GLN A 21 6.68 3.54 7.03
CA GLN A 21 7.78 2.78 7.64
C GLN A 21 8.90 3.68 8.16
N ALA A 22 9.12 4.83 7.55
CA ALA A 22 10.02 5.88 8.04
C ALA A 22 9.50 6.58 9.31
N GLY A 23 8.31 6.21 9.80
CA GLY A 23 7.72 6.73 11.04
C GLY A 23 6.63 7.79 10.82
N ARG A 24 6.17 8.02 9.59
CA ARG A 24 5.02 8.92 9.34
C ARG A 24 3.72 8.27 9.81
N HIS A 25 2.85 9.09 10.39
CA HIS A 25 1.56 8.62 10.87
C HIS A 25 0.60 8.38 9.68
N PRO A 26 -0.11 7.23 9.61
CA PRO A 26 -1.05 6.95 8.52
C PRO A 26 -2.27 7.91 8.50
N ALA A 27 -2.53 8.63 9.58
CA ALA A 27 -3.51 9.73 9.61
C ALA A 27 -3.06 10.93 8.78
N GLU A 28 -1.80 11.35 8.94
CA GLU A 28 -1.21 12.47 8.19
C GLU A 28 -1.12 12.15 6.70
N LEU A 29 -0.61 10.96 6.38
CA LEU A 29 -0.54 10.47 5.00
C LEU A 29 -1.92 10.37 4.36
N SER A 30 -2.96 10.05 5.13
CA SER A 30 -4.32 10.02 4.62
C SER A 30 -4.86 11.39 4.26
N SER A 31 -4.55 12.41 5.06
CA SER A 31 -4.97 13.78 4.80
C SER A 31 -4.20 14.41 3.65
N GLU A 32 -2.94 14.05 3.47
CA GLU A 32 -2.04 14.64 2.48
C GLU A 32 -2.15 13.99 1.09
N PHE A 33 -2.32 12.66 1.03
CA PHE A 33 -2.32 11.91 -0.23
C PHE A 33 -3.73 11.47 -0.67
N GLY A 34 -4.70 11.49 0.24
CA GLY A 34 -6.09 11.08 -0.01
C GLY A 34 -6.50 9.62 0.30
N PRO A 35 -5.65 8.58 0.34
CA PRO A 35 -6.09 7.24 0.73
C PRO A 35 -6.35 7.18 2.24
N THR A 36 -7.42 6.51 2.67
CA THR A 36 -7.76 6.43 4.10
C THR A 36 -6.63 5.82 4.94
N SER A 37 -6.50 6.23 6.20
CA SER A 37 -5.51 5.67 7.12
C SER A 37 -5.57 4.14 7.19
N GLN A 38 -6.76 3.56 7.10
CA GLN A 38 -6.94 2.10 7.09
C GLN A 38 -6.30 1.45 5.85
N THR A 39 -6.39 2.08 4.68
CA THR A 39 -5.74 1.63 3.44
C THR A 39 -4.22 1.62 3.60
N ILE A 40 -3.67 2.67 4.20
CA ILE A 40 -2.23 2.83 4.43
C ILE A 40 -1.72 1.75 5.39
N ILE A 41 -2.44 1.51 6.49
CA ILE A 41 -2.12 0.45 7.46
C ILE A 41 -2.12 -0.93 6.77
N ASN A 42 -3.10 -1.19 5.90
CA ASN A 42 -3.17 -2.45 5.16
C ASN A 42 -1.94 -2.62 4.24
N TRP A 43 -1.55 -1.57 3.53
CA TRP A 43 -0.37 -1.60 2.66
C TRP A 43 0.93 -1.81 3.43
N VAL A 44 1.11 -1.14 4.56
CA VAL A 44 2.30 -1.31 5.41
C VAL A 44 2.36 -2.74 5.96
N ALA A 45 1.23 -3.29 6.40
CA ALA A 45 1.16 -4.68 6.87
C ALA A 45 1.45 -5.69 5.74
N GLN A 46 1.00 -5.42 4.51
CA GLN A 46 1.32 -6.23 3.33
C GLN A 46 2.82 -6.15 2.99
N ALA A 47 3.41 -4.94 2.99
CA ALA A 47 4.83 -4.76 2.74
C ALA A 47 5.73 -5.38 3.81
N ALA A 48 5.33 -5.32 5.09
CA ALA A 48 6.04 -5.99 6.17
C ALA A 48 6.02 -7.53 6.01
N ARG A 49 4.93 -8.08 5.47
CA ARG A 49 4.82 -9.52 5.15
C ARG A 49 5.70 -9.88 3.95
N ASP A 50 5.69 -9.06 2.90
CA ASP A 50 6.52 -9.23 1.70
C ASP A 50 8.01 -9.15 2.03
N ALA A 51 8.43 -8.17 2.85
CA ALA A 51 9.80 -8.00 3.34
C ALA A 51 10.29 -9.18 4.20
N GLY A 52 9.38 -9.93 4.83
CA GLY A 52 9.70 -11.09 5.67
C GLY A 52 9.91 -12.41 4.92
N LYS A 53 9.37 -12.57 3.71
CA LYS A 53 9.59 -13.73 2.82
C LYS A 53 8.87 -13.52 1.47
N PRO A 54 9.49 -13.85 0.32
CA PRO A 54 8.78 -13.82 -0.96
C PRO A 54 7.77 -14.97 -1.02
N LEU A 55 6.51 -14.65 -1.31
CA LEU A 55 5.64 -15.61 -1.98
C LEU A 55 5.97 -15.55 -3.47
N PRO A 56 6.55 -16.59 -4.09
CA PRO A 56 6.62 -16.65 -5.54
C PRO A 56 5.21 -16.95 -6.06
N GLY A 57 4.59 -15.99 -6.75
CA GLY A 57 3.48 -16.29 -7.64
C GLY A 57 2.33 -15.28 -7.68
N LYS A 58 2.40 -14.42 -8.71
CA LYS A 58 1.30 -13.95 -9.57
C LYS A 58 0.12 -13.16 -8.97
N GLY A 59 -0.02 -11.93 -9.49
CA GLY A 59 -1.29 -11.33 -9.92
C GLY A 59 -1.30 -9.80 -9.80
N GLY A 60 -1.37 -8.99 -10.86
CA GLY A 60 -1.46 -9.28 -12.28
C GLY A 60 -1.27 -7.98 -13.09
N ALA A 61 -0.65 -8.12 -14.24
CA ALA A 61 -1.01 -7.37 -15.42
C ALA A 61 -2.41 -7.85 -15.84
N GLU A 62 -3.38 -6.94 -15.95
CA GLU A 62 -4.31 -6.75 -17.09
C GLU A 62 -5.26 -5.58 -16.78
#